data_AF-A0A963DLM2-F1
#
_entry.id   AF-A0A963DLM2-F1
#
_cell.length_a   1.000
_cell.length_b   1.000
_cell.length_c   1.000
_cell.angle_alpha   90.00
_cell.angle_beta   90.00
_cell.angle_gamma   90.00
#
_symmetry.space_group_name_H-M   'P 1'
#
loop_
_entity.id
_entity.type
_entity.pdbx_description
1 polymer ?
#
loop_
_entity_poly.entity_id
_entity_poly.type
_entity_poly.pdbx_seq_one_letter_code
_entity_poly.pdbx_strand_id
1 'polypeptide(L)'
;MDEIIVEFLTESLEGLDQLDNKFVMLEQNPDDRDTLASIFRTVHTIKGTCGFLGFSHLEKLAHAGENLLSLLRDGKLNFTQEIASALLTMLDAVRTMLGEIERTESDGEESYANLIETLNRLKEGGPATPASRPEPAPHPSPPPPPEPVNAPPAVNESSAAKNADASDAGSE
;
A
#
# COMPACT_ATOMS: atom_id res chain seq x y z
N MET A 1 -29.71 1.47 -27.01
CA MET A 1 -28.55 1.90 -26.23
C MET A 1 -27.78 2.97 -26.95
N ASP A 2 -27.67 4.13 -26.30
CA ASP A 2 -26.85 5.26 -26.74
C ASP A 2 -25.38 4.81 -26.91
N GLU A 3 -24.70 5.31 -27.93
CA GLU A 3 -23.30 4.96 -28.23
C GLU A 3 -22.38 5.30 -27.06
N ILE A 4 -22.64 6.43 -26.38
CA ILE A 4 -21.87 6.87 -25.22
C ILE A 4 -22.03 5.89 -24.04
N ILE A 5 -23.21 5.28 -23.88
CA ILE A 5 -23.44 4.28 -22.83
C ILE A 5 -22.66 3.00 -23.15
N VAL A 6 -22.61 2.57 -24.41
CA VAL A 6 -21.85 1.37 -24.82
C VAL A 6 -20.35 1.56 -24.58
N GLU A 7 -19.80 2.72 -24.92
CA GLU A 7 -18.41 3.07 -24.65
C GLU A 7 -18.13 3.07 -23.14
N PHE A 8 -18.98 3.73 -22.36
CA PHE A 8 -18.89 3.75 -20.90
C PHE A 8 -18.90 2.34 -20.29
N LEU A 9 -19.81 1.47 -20.71
CA LEU A 9 -19.89 0.08 -20.22
C LEU A 9 -18.60 -0.69 -20.54
N THR A 10 -18.10 -0.55 -21.77
CA THR A 10 -16.88 -1.23 -22.23
C THR A 10 -15.67 -0.78 -21.41
N GLU A 11 -15.42 0.53 -21.32
CA GLU A 11 -14.29 1.08 -20.58
C GLU A 11 -14.37 0.76 -19.08
N SER A 12 -15.57 0.81 -18.50
CA SER A 12 -15.75 0.55 -17.07
C SER A 12 -15.48 -0.91 -16.74
N LEU A 13 -15.97 -1.86 -17.54
CA LEU A 13 -15.73 -3.29 -17.34
C LEU A 13 -14.24 -3.63 -17.49
N GLU A 14 -13.57 -3.11 -18.53
CA GLU A 14 -12.12 -3.27 -18.68
C GLU A 14 -11.34 -2.67 -17.51
N GLY A 15 -11.77 -1.50 -17.02
CA GLY A 15 -11.21 -0.86 -15.86
C GLY A 15 -11.32 -1.74 -14.61
N LEU A 16 -12.50 -2.29 -14.34
CA LEU A 16 -12.78 -3.15 -13.19
C LEU A 16 -11.95 -4.44 -13.20
N ASP A 17 -11.77 -5.06 -14.36
CA ASP A 17 -10.96 -6.29 -14.49
C ASP A 17 -9.48 -6.05 -14.17
N GLN A 18 -8.98 -4.84 -14.43
CA GLN A 18 -7.64 -4.45 -14.00
C GLN A 18 -7.53 -4.22 -12.50
N LEU A 19 -8.63 -3.85 -11.82
CA LEU A 19 -8.62 -3.56 -10.39
C LEU A 19 -8.47 -4.82 -9.54
N ASP A 20 -9.05 -5.95 -9.92
CA ASP A 20 -8.95 -7.20 -9.13
C ASP A 20 -7.48 -7.59 -8.91
N ASN A 21 -6.67 -7.58 -9.97
CA ASN A 21 -5.23 -7.86 -9.88
C ASN A 21 -4.47 -6.83 -9.02
N LYS A 22 -4.88 -5.56 -9.07
CA LYS A 22 -4.25 -4.49 -8.28
C LYS A 22 -4.56 -4.64 -6.79
N PHE A 23 -5.75 -5.12 -6.43
CA PHE A 23 -6.06 -5.43 -5.02
C PHE A 23 -5.22 -6.59 -4.49
N VAL A 24 -4.98 -7.62 -5.30
CA VAL A 24 -4.03 -8.71 -4.93
C VAL A 24 -2.61 -8.16 -4.71
N MET A 25 -2.17 -7.22 -5.55
CA MET A 25 -0.87 -6.55 -5.34
C MET A 25 -0.84 -5.76 -4.02
N LEU A 26 -1.91 -5.07 -3.66
CA LEU A 26 -2.00 -4.32 -2.40
C LEU A 26 -2.06 -5.22 -1.16
N GLU A 27 -2.62 -6.43 -1.25
CA GLU A 27 -2.54 -7.39 -0.15
C GLU A 27 -1.09 -7.79 0.16
N GLN A 28 -0.24 -7.87 -0.87
CA GLN A 28 1.19 -8.18 -0.72
C GLN A 28 2.02 -6.94 -0.34
N ASN A 29 1.66 -5.78 -0.88
CA ASN A 29 2.34 -4.51 -0.63
C ASN A 29 1.33 -3.38 -0.34
N PRO A 30 0.81 -3.28 0.91
CA PRO A 30 -0.26 -2.35 1.29
C PRO A 30 0.09 -0.86 1.11
N ASP A 31 1.38 -0.53 1.07
CA ASP A 31 1.91 0.83 0.97
C ASP A 31 2.26 1.24 -0.47
N ASP A 32 1.97 0.40 -1.48
CA ASP A 32 2.24 0.70 -2.89
C ASP A 32 1.38 1.89 -3.39
N ARG A 33 2.00 3.07 -3.38
CA ARG A 33 1.36 4.34 -3.75
C ARG A 33 0.99 4.39 -5.23
N ASP A 34 1.76 3.75 -6.10
CA ASP A 34 1.50 3.76 -7.53
C ASP A 34 0.30 2.88 -7.86
N THR A 35 0.20 1.72 -7.21
CA THR A 35 -0.96 0.85 -7.31
C THR A 35 -2.21 1.53 -6.76
N LEU A 36 -2.15 2.14 -5.57
CA LEU A 36 -3.26 2.93 -5.00
C LEU A 36 -3.70 4.08 -5.91
N ALA A 37 -2.75 4.86 -6.46
CA ALA A 37 -3.06 5.95 -7.37
C ALA A 37 -3.69 5.47 -8.68
N SER A 38 -3.28 4.31 -9.18
CA SER A 38 -3.90 3.68 -10.34
C SER A 38 -5.35 3.27 -10.07
N ILE A 39 -5.62 2.60 -8.94
CA ILE A 39 -6.98 2.17 -8.57
C ILE A 39 -7.88 3.41 -8.40
N PHE A 40 -7.39 4.43 -7.68
CA PHE A 40 -8.10 5.69 -7.49
C PHE A 40 -8.50 6.34 -8.82
N ARG A 41 -7.60 6.39 -9.80
CA ARG A 41 -7.89 6.99 -11.12
C ARG A 41 -9.02 6.25 -11.84
N THR A 42 -8.99 4.92 -11.87
CA THR A 42 -10.06 4.13 -12.49
C THR A 42 -11.41 4.42 -11.86
N VAL A 43 -11.50 4.38 -10.53
CA VAL A 43 -12.77 4.65 -9.81
C VAL A 43 -13.22 6.11 -10.00
N HIS A 44 -12.29 7.06 -10.01
CA HIS A 44 -12.57 8.47 -10.27
C HIS A 44 -13.17 8.70 -11.66
N THR A 45 -12.61 8.05 -12.69
CA THR A 45 -13.13 8.10 -14.06
C THR A 45 -14.54 7.53 -14.13
N ILE A 46 -14.77 6.34 -13.56
CA ILE A 46 -16.11 5.72 -13.52
C ILE A 46 -17.12 6.66 -12.86
N LYS A 47 -16.81 7.21 -11.68
CA LYS A 47 -17.69 8.19 -11.00
C LYS A 47 -18.00 9.39 -11.90
N GLY A 48 -16.98 9.97 -12.53
CA GLY A 48 -17.12 11.12 -13.41
C GLY A 48 -18.09 10.86 -14.56
N THR A 49 -17.93 9.72 -15.24
CA THR A 49 -18.79 9.33 -16.35
C THR A 49 -20.22 9.02 -15.89
N CYS A 50 -20.40 8.34 -14.75
CA CYS A 50 -21.73 8.08 -14.18
C CYS A 50 -22.49 9.36 -13.83
N GLY A 51 -21.81 10.34 -13.22
CA GLY A 51 -22.41 11.65 -12.90
C GLY A 51 -22.81 12.42 -14.16
N PHE A 52 -22.02 12.32 -15.24
CA PHE A 52 -22.35 12.90 -16.54
C PHE A 52 -23.57 12.22 -17.20
N LEU A 53 -23.64 10.89 -17.15
CA LEU A 53 -24.72 10.08 -17.74
C LEU A 53 -26.00 10.04 -16.89
N GLY A 54 -25.96 10.54 -15.65
CA GLY A 54 -27.12 10.60 -14.76
C GLY A 54 -27.39 9.31 -13.97
N PHE A 55 -26.43 8.39 -13.90
CA PHE A 55 -26.52 7.16 -13.11
C PHE A 55 -26.24 7.45 -11.63
N SER A 56 -27.24 8.01 -10.95
CA SER A 56 -27.10 8.59 -9.61
C SER A 56 -26.84 7.58 -8.48
N HIS A 57 -27.35 6.36 -8.57
CA HIS A 57 -27.05 5.30 -7.60
C HIS A 57 -25.61 4.84 -7.77
N LEU A 58 -25.20 4.62 -9.03
CA LEU A 58 -23.83 4.19 -9.34
C LEU A 58 -22.81 5.27 -8.96
N GLU A 59 -23.12 6.54 -9.23
CA GLU A 59 -22.30 7.68 -8.83
C GLU A 59 -22.08 7.71 -7.30
N LYS A 60 -23.14 7.52 -6.51
CA LYS A 60 -23.04 7.52 -5.03
C LYS A 60 -22.14 6.40 -4.52
N LEU A 61 -22.28 5.19 -5.05
CA LEU A 61 -21.44 4.06 -4.68
C LEU A 61 -19.97 4.31 -5.07
N ALA A 62 -19.73 4.74 -6.32
CA ALA A 62 -18.40 5.06 -6.82
C ALA A 62 -17.71 6.15 -5.98
N HIS A 63 -18.45 7.19 -5.61
CA HIS A 63 -17.95 8.27 -4.77
C HIS A 63 -17.60 7.81 -3.34
N ALA A 64 -18.37 6.89 -2.75
CA ALA A 64 -18.04 6.33 -1.43
C ALA A 64 -16.69 5.60 -1.45
N GLY A 65 -16.45 4.74 -2.45
CA GLY A 65 -15.17 4.04 -2.58
C GLY A 65 -14.01 4.96 -2.98
N GLU A 66 -14.24 5.93 -3.87
CA GLU A 66 -13.24 6.95 -4.22
C GLU A 66 -12.74 7.68 -2.96
N ASN A 67 -13.65 8.08 -2.08
CA ASN A 67 -13.28 8.78 -0.85
C ASN A 67 -12.39 7.92 0.06
N LEU A 68 -12.69 6.63 0.21
CA LEU A 68 -11.84 5.71 0.96
C LEU A 68 -10.46 5.52 0.30
N LEU A 69 -10.44 5.30 -1.01
CA LEU A 69 -9.21 5.19 -1.81
C LEU A 69 -8.35 6.46 -1.74
N SER A 70 -8.97 7.64 -1.67
CA SER A 70 -8.25 8.90 -1.53
C SER A 70 -7.43 8.96 -0.23
N LEU A 71 -8.00 8.51 0.88
CA LEU A 71 -7.32 8.47 2.19
C LEU A 71 -6.19 7.45 2.21
N LEU A 72 -6.42 6.28 1.61
CA LEU A 72 -5.38 5.26 1.43
C LEU A 72 -4.21 5.80 0.61
N ARG A 73 -4.49 6.38 -0.58
CA ARG A 73 -3.50 6.96 -1.48
C ARG A 73 -2.69 8.06 -0.79
N ASP A 74 -3.36 8.95 -0.06
CA ASP A 74 -2.76 10.06 0.68
C ASP A 74 -1.98 9.61 1.94
N GLY A 75 -2.06 8.33 2.32
CA GLY A 75 -1.38 7.78 3.49
C GLY A 75 -2.03 8.17 4.82
N LYS A 76 -3.29 8.59 4.78
CA LYS A 76 -4.09 8.94 5.96
C LYS A 76 -4.75 7.71 6.59
N LEU A 77 -4.84 6.61 5.84
CA LEU A 77 -5.31 5.29 6.30
C LEU A 77 -4.36 4.20 5.81
N ASN A 78 -4.27 3.13 6.60
CA ASN A 78 -3.56 1.92 6.21
C ASN A 78 -4.53 0.98 5.48
N PHE A 79 -4.05 0.32 4.43
CA PHE A 79 -4.83 -0.72 3.75
C PHE A 79 -4.92 -1.97 4.63
N THR A 80 -6.14 -2.42 4.93
CA THR A 80 -6.43 -3.57 5.80
C THR A 80 -7.28 -4.60 5.07
N GLN A 81 -7.37 -5.82 5.60
CA GLN A 81 -8.24 -6.86 5.04
C GLN A 81 -9.73 -6.47 5.04
N GLU A 82 -10.18 -5.70 6.04
CA GLU A 82 -11.55 -5.18 6.09
C GLU A 82 -11.81 -4.19 4.95
N ILE A 83 -10.85 -3.29 4.68
CA ILE A 83 -10.90 -2.35 3.57
C ILE A 83 -10.84 -3.06 2.22
N ALA A 84 -9.97 -4.06 2.08
CA ALA A 84 -9.87 -4.89 0.87
C ALA A 84 -11.22 -5.55 0.55
N SER A 85 -11.81 -6.22 1.55
CA SER A 85 -13.12 -6.89 1.40
C SER A 85 -14.23 -5.92 1.01
N ALA A 86 -14.28 -4.74 1.65
CA ALA A 86 -15.28 -3.73 1.36
C ALA A 86 -15.14 -3.14 -0.06
N LEU A 87 -13.90 -2.90 -0.51
CA LEU A 87 -13.64 -2.41 -1.87
C LEU A 87 -13.97 -3.47 -2.93
N LEU A 88 -13.60 -4.74 -2.72
CA LEU A 88 -13.97 -5.84 -3.62
C LEU A 88 -15.49 -6.00 -3.72
N THR A 89 -16.21 -5.92 -2.60
CA THR A 89 -17.68 -5.96 -2.57
C THR A 89 -18.29 -4.80 -3.37
N MET A 90 -17.64 -3.62 -3.32
CA MET A 90 -18.02 -2.46 -4.11
C MET A 90 -17.76 -2.66 -5.61
N LEU A 91 -16.66 -3.29 -6.01
CA LEU A 91 -16.42 -3.66 -7.41
C LEU A 91 -17.50 -4.61 -7.95
N ASP A 92 -17.89 -5.61 -7.17
CA ASP A 92 -18.95 -6.56 -7.54
C ASP A 92 -20.32 -5.87 -7.69
N ALA A 93 -20.62 -4.93 -6.77
CA ALA A 93 -21.81 -4.11 -6.87
C ALA A 93 -21.79 -3.22 -8.13
N VAL A 94 -20.66 -2.57 -8.43
CA VAL A 94 -20.50 -1.79 -9.66
C VAL A 94 -20.72 -2.66 -10.90
N ARG A 95 -20.10 -3.85 -10.98
CA ARG A 95 -20.31 -4.80 -12.10
C ARG A 95 -21.78 -5.16 -12.27
N THR A 96 -22.48 -5.40 -11.16
CA THR A 96 -23.92 -5.71 -11.18
C THR A 96 -24.72 -4.53 -11.75
N MET A 97 -24.44 -3.31 -11.31
CA MET A 97 -25.10 -2.10 -11.79
C MET A 97 -24.83 -1.83 -13.27
N LEU A 98 -23.60 -2.07 -13.76
CA LEU A 98 -23.27 -1.96 -15.19
C LEU A 98 -24.09 -2.96 -16.02
N GLY A 99 -24.28 -4.19 -15.55
CA GLY A 99 -25.16 -5.16 -16.20
C GLY A 99 -26.63 -4.74 -16.22
N GLU A 100 -27.11 -4.06 -15.18
CA GLU A 100 -28.47 -3.49 -15.17
C GLU A 100 -28.60 -2.33 -16.16
N ILE A 101 -27.58 -1.47 -16.27
CA ILE A 101 -27.53 -0.40 -17.28
C ILE A 101 -27.54 -0.99 -18.68
N GLU A 102 -26.76 -2.05 -18.94
CA GLU A 102 -26.76 -2.75 -20.22
C GLU A 102 -28.14 -3.33 -20.59
N ARG A 103 -28.90 -3.81 -19.60
CA ARG A 103 -30.22 -4.42 -19.84
C ARG A 103 -31.35 -3.41 -19.93
N THR A 104 -31.26 -2.31 -19.18
CA THR A 104 -32.41 -1.42 -18.92
C THR A 104 -32.15 0.06 -19.22
N GLU A 105 -30.91 0.43 -19.55
CA GLU A 105 -30.45 1.82 -19.68
C GLU A 105 -30.64 2.64 -18.38
N SER A 106 -30.75 1.95 -17.23
CA SER A 106 -30.93 2.52 -15.89
C SER A 106 -30.02 1.80 -14.89
N ASP A 107 -29.57 2.51 -13.85
CA ASP A 107 -28.70 1.98 -12.79
C ASP A 107 -29.46 1.27 -11.66
N GLY A 108 -30.73 0.94 -11.90
CA GLY A 108 -31.58 0.15 -11.01
C GLY A 108 -32.18 0.94 -9.84
N GLU A 109 -32.87 0.22 -8.95
CA GLU A 109 -33.46 0.79 -7.72
C GLU A 109 -32.62 0.50 -6.46
N GLU A 110 -31.68 -0.44 -6.54
CA GLU A 110 -30.81 -0.78 -5.42
C GLU A 110 -29.78 0.33 -5.20
N SER A 111 -29.80 0.90 -4.00
CA SER A 111 -28.94 2.03 -3.63
C SER A 111 -27.62 1.60 -3.00
N TYR A 112 -27.48 0.32 -2.64
CA TYR A 112 -26.35 -0.23 -1.90
C TYR A 112 -26.06 0.54 -0.60
N ALA A 113 -27.10 1.07 0.06
CA ALA A 113 -26.97 1.95 1.22
C ALA A 113 -26.09 1.36 2.33
N ASN A 114 -26.28 0.08 2.68
CA ASN A 114 -25.48 -0.61 3.71
C ASN A 114 -23.99 -0.69 3.33
N LEU A 115 -23.68 -0.88 2.05
CA LEU A 115 -22.30 -0.94 1.56
C LEU A 115 -21.68 0.46 1.58
N ILE A 116 -22.43 1.49 1.16
CA ILE A 116 -22.02 2.88 1.24
C ILE A 116 -21.73 3.28 2.70
N GLU A 117 -22.60 2.91 3.64
CA GLU A 117 -22.37 3.12 5.07
C GLU A 117 -21.11 2.40 5.57
N THR A 118 -20.87 1.17 5.12
CA THR A 118 -19.66 0.41 5.45
C THR A 118 -18.40 1.11 4.95
N LEU A 119 -18.37 1.52 3.68
CA LEU A 119 -17.26 2.27 3.09
C LEU A 119 -17.03 3.59 3.84
N ASN A 120 -18.11 4.28 4.24
CA ASN A 120 -18.03 5.53 4.98
C ASN A 120 -17.47 5.33 6.39
N ARG A 121 -17.92 4.31 7.13
CA ARG A 121 -17.40 3.96 8.45
C ARG A 121 -15.90 3.65 8.40
N LEU A 122 -15.43 2.97 7.36
CA LEU A 122 -14.01 2.62 7.20
C LEU A 122 -13.10 3.85 7.02
N LYS A 123 -13.65 4.99 6.55
CA LYS A 123 -12.89 6.25 6.43
C LYS A 123 -12.54 6.85 7.79
N GLU A 124 -13.33 6.57 8.83
CA GLU A 124 -13.20 7.18 10.14
C GLU A 124 -12.16 6.48 11.04
N GLY A 125 -11.54 5.39 10.57
CA GLY A 125 -10.46 4.70 11.28
C GLY A 125 -10.91 3.93 12.54
N GLY A 126 -12.17 3.45 12.58
CA GLY A 126 -12.67 2.57 13.66
C GLY A 126 -11.81 1.30 13.83
N PRO A 127 -11.73 0.74 15.05
CA PRO A 127 -10.53 0.08 15.58
C PRO A 127 -10.06 -1.06 14.69
N ALA A 128 -9.05 -0.77 13.88
CA ALA A 128 -8.21 -1.78 13.29
C ALA A 128 -7.49 -2.49 14.45
N THR A 129 -7.93 -3.69 14.80
CA THR A 129 -7.02 -4.65 15.42
C THR A 129 -5.84 -4.74 14.46
N PRO A 130 -4.61 -4.35 14.87
CA PRO A 130 -3.48 -4.41 13.97
C PRO A 130 -3.34 -5.86 13.54
N ALA A 131 -3.42 -6.12 12.24
CA ALA A 131 -2.91 -7.35 11.69
C ALA A 131 -1.45 -7.40 12.15
N SER A 132 -1.15 -8.28 13.10
CA SER A 132 0.20 -8.57 13.54
C SER A 132 1.02 -8.84 12.29
N ARG A 133 1.81 -7.86 11.89
CA ARG A 133 2.99 -8.13 11.09
C ARG A 133 3.76 -9.19 11.88
N PRO A 134 4.13 -10.34 11.30
CA PRO A 134 5.13 -11.17 11.94
C PRO A 134 6.35 -10.28 12.08
N GLU A 135 6.66 -9.89 13.31
CA GLU A 135 7.96 -9.35 13.65
C GLU A 135 8.99 -10.32 13.08
N PRO A 136 9.97 -9.87 12.28
CA PRO A 136 11.04 -10.74 11.84
C PRO A 136 11.64 -11.33 13.10
N ALA A 137 11.64 -12.67 13.21
CA ALA A 137 12.20 -13.35 14.37
C ALA A 137 13.58 -12.74 14.68
N PRO A 138 13.88 -12.42 15.95
CA PRO A 138 15.16 -11.86 16.31
C PRO A 138 16.24 -12.82 15.82
N HIS A 139 17.06 -12.37 14.87
CA HIS A 139 18.27 -13.07 14.49
C HIS A 139 19.08 -13.29 15.77
N PRO A 140 19.54 -14.51 16.07
CA PRO A 140 20.40 -14.72 17.22
C PRO A 140 21.67 -13.89 17.02
N SER A 141 21.92 -12.97 17.94
CA SER A 141 23.15 -12.19 17.99
C SER A 141 24.36 -13.13 17.97
N PRO A 142 25.40 -12.85 17.16
CA PRO A 142 26.63 -13.61 17.21
C PRO A 142 27.23 -13.52 18.63
N PRO A 143 27.85 -14.59 19.14
CA PRO A 143 28.46 -14.59 20.47
C PRO A 143 29.57 -13.52 20.54
N PRO A 144 29.76 -12.88 21.71
CA PRO A 144 30.80 -11.89 21.89
C PRO A 144 32.20 -12.51 21.70
N PRO A 145 33.17 -11.75 21.17
CA PRO A 145 34.55 -12.21 21.07
C PRO A 145 35.15 -12.45 22.47
N PRO A 146 36.08 -13.41 22.62
CA PRO A 146 36.72 -13.68 23.89
C PRO A 146 37.56 -12.48 24.35
N GLU A 147 37.42 -12.13 25.64
CA GLU A 147 38.19 -11.06 26.28
C GLU A 147 39.69 -11.39 26.32
N PRO A 148 40.58 -10.40 26.13
CA PRO A 148 42.02 -10.59 26.29
C PRO A 148 42.39 -10.79 27.76
N VAL A 149 42.98 -11.94 28.07
CA VAL A 149 43.61 -12.23 29.37
C VAL A 149 44.82 -11.30 29.55
N ASN A 150 44.74 -10.42 30.56
CA ASN A 150 45.86 -9.63 31.05
C ASN A 150 46.98 -10.55 31.57
N ALA A 151 48.17 -10.43 30.99
CA ALA A 151 49.40 -11.00 31.55
C ALA A 151 49.96 -10.06 32.64
N PRO A 152 50.51 -10.61 33.75
CA PRO A 152 51.04 -9.80 34.84
C PRO A 152 52.38 -9.11 34.50
N PRO A 153 52.77 -8.06 35.24
CA PRO A 153 53.93 -7.24 34.93
C PRO A 153 55.22 -7.88 35.43
N ALA A 154 56.29 -7.79 34.64
CA ALA A 154 57.66 -8.04 35.09
C ALA A 154 58.43 -6.71 35.05
N VAL A 155 58.72 -6.19 36.23
CA VAL A 155 59.80 -5.23 36.48
C VAL A 155 61.12 -6.02 36.59
N ASN A 156 62.19 -5.59 35.92
CA ASN A 156 63.29 -4.88 36.60
C ASN A 156 64.44 -4.49 35.64
N GLU A 157 65.14 -3.45 36.08
CA GLU A 157 66.23 -2.64 35.53
C GLU A 157 67.51 -3.38 35.12
N SER A 158 68.29 -2.82 34.17
CA SER A 158 69.61 -2.20 34.45
C SER A 158 70.54 -2.08 33.23
N SER A 159 71.12 -0.87 33.10
CA SER A 159 72.50 -0.52 32.69
C SER A 159 72.93 -0.31 31.22
N ALA A 160 73.31 0.96 30.99
CA ALA A 160 74.60 1.44 30.47
C ALA A 160 74.96 1.38 28.96
N ALA A 161 74.91 2.58 28.35
CA ALA A 161 75.96 3.27 27.58
C ALA A 161 77.02 2.45 26.81
N LYS A 162 77.14 2.67 25.48
CA LYS A 162 78.16 3.54 24.83
C LYS A 162 78.18 3.42 23.29
N ASN A 163 78.26 4.60 22.66
CA ASN A 163 79.04 5.02 21.49
C ASN A 163 79.04 4.32 20.11
N ALA A 164 79.00 5.22 19.11
CA ALA A 164 79.63 5.22 17.76
C ALA A 164 78.97 4.29 16.71
N ASP A 165 78.89 4.58 15.42
CA ASP A 165 79.64 5.49 14.56
C ASP A 165 78.87 5.68 13.22
N ALA A 166 79.07 6.85 12.61
CA ALA A 166 79.08 7.20 11.18
C ALA A 166 78.02 6.74 10.15
N SER A 167 77.60 7.77 9.38
CA SER A 167 77.44 7.80 7.89
C SER A 167 76.32 6.93 7.29
N ASP A 168 75.59 7.28 6.23
CA ASP A 168 75.91 8.10 5.06
C ASP A 168 74.60 8.46 4.32
N ALA A 169 74.70 9.53 3.54
CA ALA A 169 73.88 10.08 2.46
C ALA A 169 72.65 9.33 1.88
N GLY A 170 71.67 10.14 1.44
CA GLY A 170 70.88 9.81 0.25
C GLY A 170 69.49 10.42 0.17
N SER A 171 69.40 11.74 -0.06
CA SER A 171 68.21 12.37 -0.64
C SER A 171 68.32 12.29 -2.16
N GLU A 172 67.25 11.87 -2.83
CA GLU A 172 66.59 12.54 -3.97
C GLU A 172 65.36 11.75 -4.42
#